data_AF-A0A522E733-F1
#
_entry.id   AF-A0A522E733-F1
#
_cell.length_a   1.000
_cell.length_b   1.000
_cell.length_c   1.000
_cell.angle_alpha   90.00
_cell.angle_beta   90.00
_cell.angle_gamma   90.00
#
_symmetry.space_group_name_H-M   'P 1'
#
loop_
_entity.id
_entity.type
_entity.pdbx_description
1 polymer ?
#
loop_
_entity_poly.entity_id
_entity_poly.type
_entity_poly.pdbx_seq_one_letter_code
_entity_poly.pdbx_strand_id
1 'polypeptide(L)'
;MGEGNRSSYNSQGLQPRRGFDAPKGAVKMDMTAKKKTTNFTENFQELEEITRWFDSSEQLDLDAGLKKFERGLQLASELKKKLAEVENSVEEIKAKFT
;
A
#
# COMPACT_ATOMS: atom_id res chain seq x y z
N MET A 1 50.62 30.70 30.86
CA MET A 1 49.34 31.41 30.96
C MET A 1 48.28 30.47 30.38
N GLY A 2 47.28 30.12 31.18
CA GLY A 2 46.55 28.85 31.10
C GLY A 2 45.43 28.74 30.06
N GLU A 3 45.12 27.49 29.76
CA GLU A 3 43.99 27.01 28.95
C GLU A 3 42.65 27.28 29.65
N GLY A 4 41.62 27.61 28.85
CA GLY A 4 40.26 27.86 29.34
C GLY A 4 39.21 27.32 28.38
N ASN A 5 39.04 26.00 28.37
CA ASN A 5 37.83 25.33 27.89
C ASN A 5 36.76 25.42 28.99
N ARG A 6 35.54 25.90 28.66
CA ARG A 6 34.28 25.36 29.22
C ARG A 6 33.04 25.95 28.54
N SER A 7 32.38 25.06 27.80
CA SER A 7 30.95 25.05 27.56
C SER A 7 30.15 25.29 28.84
N SER A 8 29.15 26.16 28.77
CA SER A 8 27.95 26.05 29.60
C SER A 8 26.78 26.71 28.89
N TYR A 9 25.98 25.88 28.23
CA TYR A 9 24.60 26.24 27.89
C TYR A 9 23.90 26.70 29.18
N ASN A 10 23.31 27.90 29.12
CA ASN A 10 22.62 28.53 30.22
C ASN A 10 21.46 27.63 30.72
N SER A 11 21.55 27.24 31.98
CA SER A 11 20.57 26.48 32.74
C SER A 11 19.87 27.42 33.73
N GLN A 12 18.64 27.83 33.43
CA GLN A 12 17.59 28.38 34.32
C GLN A 12 16.46 28.86 33.38
N GLY A 13 15.20 28.44 33.41
CA GLY A 13 14.41 27.66 34.33
C GLY A 13 12.98 28.19 34.18
N LEU A 14 12.06 27.41 33.61
CA LEU A 14 10.62 27.68 33.70
C LEU A 14 9.88 26.34 33.77
N GLN A 15 9.16 26.21 34.88
CA GLN A 15 8.54 25.00 35.42
C GLN A 15 7.34 24.48 34.60
N PRO A 16 6.92 23.21 34.82
CA PRO A 16 5.87 22.54 34.05
C PRO A 16 4.47 23.14 34.28
N ARG A 17 3.74 23.40 33.20
CA ARG A 17 2.30 23.71 33.27
C ARG A 17 1.55 22.44 33.63
N ARG A 18 1.12 22.38 34.90
CA ARG A 18 0.12 21.47 35.45
C ARG A 18 -1.14 21.42 34.59
N GLY A 19 -1.62 20.21 34.34
CA GLY A 19 -3.04 19.88 34.28
C GLY A 19 -3.78 20.26 33.00
N PHE A 20 -3.77 19.34 32.03
CA PHE A 20 -5.00 19.07 31.28
C PHE A 20 -5.21 17.56 31.30
N ASP A 21 -6.21 17.15 32.07
CA ASP A 21 -6.59 15.76 32.24
C ASP A 21 -6.87 15.11 30.88
N ALA A 22 -6.25 13.95 30.67
CA ALA A 22 -6.54 13.09 29.54
C ALA A 22 -8.00 12.64 29.59
N PRO A 23 -8.81 12.79 28.53
CA PRO A 23 -10.06 12.05 28.44
C PRO A 23 -9.74 10.56 28.33
N LYS A 24 -9.94 9.84 29.43
CA LYS A 24 -10.02 8.38 29.48
C LYS A 24 -11.24 7.96 28.66
N GLY A 25 -11.00 7.40 27.48
CA GLY A 25 -12.08 6.80 26.68
C GLY A 25 -11.88 6.91 25.17
N ALA A 26 -10.68 6.64 24.66
CA ALA A 26 -10.57 6.31 23.23
C ALA A 26 -11.15 4.90 23.05
N VAL A 27 -12.39 4.86 22.58
CA VAL A 27 -13.08 3.67 22.09
C VAL A 27 -12.10 2.92 21.19
N LYS A 28 -11.78 1.68 21.57
CA LYS A 28 -11.13 0.72 20.67
C LYS A 28 -12.14 0.46 19.57
N MET A 29 -12.08 1.22 18.48
CA MET A 29 -12.65 0.79 17.21
C MET A 29 -11.86 -0.46 16.84
N ASP A 30 -12.50 -1.61 17.03
CA ASP A 30 -12.10 -2.82 16.35
C ASP A 30 -12.20 -2.52 14.85
N MET A 31 -11.07 -2.13 14.26
CA MET A 31 -10.88 -2.33 12.84
C MET A 31 -10.84 -3.84 12.65
N THR A 32 -12.02 -4.45 12.59
CA THR A 32 -12.25 -5.69 11.88
C THR A 32 -11.70 -5.44 10.48
N ALA A 33 -10.45 -5.85 10.28
CA ALA A 33 -9.80 -5.90 8.99
C ALA A 33 -10.63 -6.87 8.15
N LYS A 34 -11.69 -6.32 7.54
CA LYS A 34 -12.41 -6.90 6.44
C LYS A 34 -11.31 -7.24 5.45
N LYS A 35 -10.95 -8.53 5.36
CA LYS A 35 -9.96 -9.05 4.43
C LYS A 35 -10.25 -8.35 3.12
N LYS A 36 -9.39 -7.40 2.74
CA LYS A 36 -9.62 -6.63 1.54
C LYS A 36 -9.57 -7.65 0.42
N THR A 37 -10.70 -7.93 -0.19
CA THR A 37 -10.77 -8.67 -1.47
C THR A 37 -10.31 -7.76 -2.61
N THR A 38 -9.33 -6.90 -2.33
CA THR A 38 -8.70 -5.95 -3.23
C THR A 38 -7.56 -6.66 -3.92
N ASN A 39 -7.88 -7.47 -4.94
CA ASN A 39 -6.82 -8.07 -5.75
C ASN A 39 -7.17 -8.03 -7.23
N PHE A 40 -8.40 -8.37 -7.64
CA PHE A 40 -8.70 -8.39 -9.08
C PHE A 40 -8.80 -6.98 -9.69
N THR A 41 -9.68 -6.13 -9.15
CA THR A 41 -9.92 -4.79 -9.72
C THR A 41 -8.68 -3.92 -9.70
N GLU A 42 -7.91 -3.94 -8.60
CA GLU A 42 -6.67 -3.16 -8.48
C GLU A 42 -5.59 -3.68 -9.44
N ASN A 43 -5.38 -4.99 -9.52
CA ASN A 43 -4.41 -5.56 -10.46
C ASN A 43 -4.80 -5.31 -11.92
N PHE A 44 -6.10 -5.31 -12.22
CA PHE A 44 -6.61 -5.00 -13.56
C PHE A 44 -6.39 -3.52 -13.90
N GLN A 45 -6.70 -2.61 -12.98
CA GLN A 45 -6.43 -1.18 -13.15
C GLN A 45 -4.93 -0.91 -13.36
N GLU A 46 -4.06 -1.54 -12.57
CA GLU A 46 -2.61 -1.39 -12.75
C GLU A 46 -2.15 -1.91 -14.12
N LEU A 47 -2.71 -3.02 -14.60
CA LEU A 47 -2.42 -3.55 -15.94
C LEU A 47 -2.87 -2.59 -17.06
N GLU A 48 -4.04 -1.96 -16.90
CA GLU A 48 -4.55 -0.95 -17.84
C GLU A 48 -3.65 0.30 -17.86
N GLU A 49 -3.16 0.74 -16.69
CA GLU A 49 -2.22 1.86 -16.59
C GLU A 49 -0.88 1.56 -17.27
N ILE A 50 -0.36 0.34 -17.09
CA ILE A 50 0.84 -0.13 -17.78
C ILE A 50 0.63 -0.09 -19.30
N THR A 51 -0.50 -0.61 -19.77
CA THR A 51 -0.83 -0.62 -21.21
C THR A 51 -0.92 0.80 -21.75
N ARG A 52 -1.64 1.69 -21.05
CA ARG A 52 -1.76 3.11 -21.41
C ARG A 52 -0.40 3.81 -21.44
N TRP A 53 0.51 3.46 -20.53
CA TRP A 53 1.87 4.01 -20.53
C TRP A 53 2.62 3.63 -21.81
N PHE A 54 2.50 2.39 -22.30
CA PHE A 54 3.11 2.00 -23.57
C PHE A 54 2.50 2.75 -24.76
N ASP A 55 1.18 2.98 -24.77
CA ASP A 55 0.48 3.67 -25.86
C ASP A 55 0.76 5.18 -25.89
N SER A 56 0.99 5.79 -24.71
CA SER A 56 1.15 7.25 -24.58
C SER A 56 2.60 7.71 -24.70
N SER A 57 3.57 6.79 -24.75
CA SER A 57 4.99 7.14 -24.71
C SER A 57 5.55 7.45 -26.11
N GLU A 58 5.75 8.74 -26.41
CA GLU A 58 6.38 9.19 -27.68
C GLU A 58 7.85 8.76 -27.81
N GLN A 59 8.57 8.67 -26.69
CA GLN A 59 9.93 8.10 -26.62
C GLN A 59 9.94 7.04 -25.52
N LEU A 60 9.87 5.77 -25.93
CA LEU A 60 9.90 4.64 -25.01
C LEU A 60 11.31 4.47 -24.44
N ASP A 61 11.46 4.74 -23.15
CA ASP A 61 12.62 4.28 -22.37
C ASP A 61 12.55 2.75 -22.27
N LEU A 62 13.54 2.08 -22.87
CA LEU A 62 13.61 0.62 -22.95
C LEU A 62 13.78 -0.03 -21.57
N ASP A 63 14.54 0.58 -20.65
CA ASP A 63 14.76 0.03 -19.32
C ASP A 63 13.48 0.13 -18.47
N ALA A 64 12.78 1.26 -18.57
CA ALA A 64 11.46 1.42 -17.95
C ALA A 64 10.43 0.49 -18.58
N GLY A 65 10.47 0.34 -19.91
CA GLY A 65 9.60 -0.55 -20.67
C GLY A 65 9.74 -2.01 -20.24
N LEU A 66 10.97 -2.51 -20.11
CA LEU A 66 11.21 -3.88 -19.65
C LEU A 66 10.63 -4.14 -18.25
N LYS A 67 10.82 -3.21 -17.30
CA LYS A 67 10.25 -3.34 -15.94
C LYS A 67 8.72 -3.34 -15.95
N LYS A 68 8.11 -2.45 -16.74
CA LYS A 68 6.65 -2.37 -16.89
C LYS A 68 6.07 -3.61 -17.57
N PHE A 69 6.78 -4.15 -18.56
CA PHE A 69 6.40 -5.38 -19.25
C PHE A 69 6.41 -6.58 -18.31
N GLU A 70 7.48 -6.75 -17.52
CA GLU A 70 7.60 -7.81 -16.52
C GLU A 70 6.46 -7.72 -15.48
N ARG A 71 6.20 -6.51 -14.97
CA ARG A 71 5.09 -6.27 -14.05
C ARG A 71 3.73 -6.59 -14.69
N GLY A 72 3.52 -6.20 -15.95
CA GLY A 72 2.31 -6.51 -16.70
C GLY A 72 2.09 -8.02 -16.85
N LEU A 73 3.15 -8.78 -17.15
CA LEU A 73 3.08 -10.25 -17.21
C LEU A 73 2.73 -10.88 -15.86
N GLN A 74 3.30 -10.36 -14.77
CA GLN A 74 2.96 -10.83 -13.43
C GLN A 74 1.47 -10.58 -13.13
N LEU A 75 0.97 -9.37 -13.34
CA LEU A 75 -0.43 -9.01 -13.13
C LEU A 75 -1.37 -9.88 -13.97
N ALA A 76 -1.06 -10.07 -15.26
CA ALA A 76 -1.85 -10.92 -16.15
C ALA A 76 -1.92 -12.37 -15.64
N SER A 77 -0.82 -12.91 -15.10
CA SER A 77 -0.79 -14.25 -14.50
C SER A 77 -1.70 -14.36 -13.28
N GLU A 78 -1.64 -13.36 -12.38
CA GLU A 78 -2.46 -13.31 -11.18
C GLU A 78 -3.96 -13.18 -11.50
N LEU A 79 -4.30 -12.31 -12.46
CA LEU A 79 -5.67 -12.13 -12.95
C LEU A 79 -6.21 -13.43 -13.57
N LYS A 80 -5.41 -14.10 -14.40
CA LYS A 80 -5.79 -15.38 -15.03
C LYS A 80 -6.07 -16.46 -14.00
N LYS A 81 -5.23 -16.57 -12.97
CA LYS A 81 -5.47 -17.52 -11.85
C LYS A 81 -6.78 -17.21 -11.15
N LYS A 82 -7.08 -15.94 -10.90
CA LYS A 82 -8.32 -15.55 -10.22
C LYS A 82 -9.55 -15.89 -11.05
N LEU A 83 -9.50 -15.71 -12.37
CA LEU A 83 -10.60 -16.09 -13.26
C LEU A 83 -10.84 -17.61 -13.23
N ALA A 84 -9.79 -18.42 -13.27
CA ALA A 84 -9.92 -19.88 -13.18
C ALA A 84 -10.56 -20.34 -11.85
N GLU A 85 -10.20 -19.72 -10.73
CA GLU A 85 -10.86 -19.99 -9.44
C GLU A 85 -12.36 -19.69 -9.46
N VAL A 86 -12.74 -18.58 -10.10
CA VAL A 86 -14.13 -18.17 -10.23
C VAL A 86 -14.88 -19.11 -11.17
N GLU A 87 -14.27 -19.53 -12.28
CA GLU A 87 -14.84 -20.50 -13.21
C GLU A 87 -15.15 -21.83 -12.51
N ASN A 88 -14.20 -22.40 -11.78
CA ASN A 88 -14.40 -23.61 -10.99
C ASN A 88 -15.55 -23.44 -9.98
N SER A 89 -15.60 -22.29 -9.29
CA SER A 89 -16.67 -21.99 -8.33
C SER A 89 -18.05 -21.95 -9.01
N VAL A 90 -18.14 -21.42 -10.24
CA VAL A 90 -19.37 -21.38 -11.02
C VAL A 90 -19.79 -22.78 -11.46
N GLU A 91 -18.85 -23.63 -11.87
CA GLU A 91 -19.12 -25.02 -12.21
C GLU A 91 -19.66 -25.82 -11.02
N GLU A 92 -19.06 -25.68 -9.85
CA GLU A 92 -19.54 -26.31 -8.61
C GLU A 92 -20.96 -25.86 -8.25
N ILE A 93 -21.29 -24.58 -8.44
CA ILE A 93 -22.63 -24.06 -8.22
C ILE A 93 -23.59 -24.71 -9.21
N LYS A 94 -23.28 -24.73 -10.51
CA LYS A 94 -24.14 -25.36 -11.53
C LYS A 94 -24.43 -26.83 -11.21
N ALA A 95 -23.42 -27.58 -10.77
CA ALA A 95 -23.56 -28.98 -10.38
C ALA A 95 -24.46 -29.21 -9.16
N LYS A 96 -24.64 -28.21 -8.27
CA LYS A 96 -25.54 -28.31 -7.12
C LYS A 96 -27.02 -28.09 -7.46
N PHE A 97 -27.29 -27.48 -8.62
CA PHE A 97 -28.64 -27.10 -9.06
C PHE A 97 -29.09 -27.83 -10.33
N THR A 98 -28.32 -28.81 -10.79
CA THR A 98 -28.66 -29.72 -11.91
C THR A 98 -28.75 -31.14 -11.38
#